data_AF-A0A0F9SBH8-F1
#
_entry.id   AF-A0A0F9SBH8-F1
#
_cell.length_a   1.000
_cell.length_b   1.000
_cell.length_c   1.000
_cell.angle_alpha   90.00
_cell.angle_beta   90.00
_cell.angle_gamma   90.00
#
_symmetry.space_group_name_H-M   'P 1'
#
loop_
_entity.id
_entity.type
_entity.pdbx_description
1 polymer ?
#
loop_
_entity_poly.entity_id
_entity_poly.type
_entity_poly.pdbx_seq_one_letter_code
_entity_poly.pdbx_strand_id
1 'polypeptide(L)'
;MIKIMMLNENEWCQAMFGRDSHKSFKEYIFECYEFGDPVKEISKVIGKSKSTVYRYIQEVRDNVRYPILKNEMKIALQGDFNGFIENLSYQDICLIRREFGLSGYDKETKIKAIIKYFKDFSILRIFPEDLTKLKIKLAFRQRAKSTHPDLNKTADKFGKEFQEVYRVYTELVQIYV
;
A
#
# COMPACT_ATOMS: atom_id res chain seq x y z
N MET A 1 21.08 1.66 -43.30
CA MET A 1 20.12 2.16 -42.30
C MET A 1 19.67 0.95 -41.47
N ILE A 2 20.27 0.71 -40.30
CA ILE A 2 19.95 -0.46 -39.48
C ILE A 2 18.59 -0.22 -38.83
N LYS A 3 17.58 -0.95 -39.28
CA LYS A 3 16.26 -0.96 -38.68
C LYS A 3 16.38 -1.70 -37.36
N ILE A 4 16.50 -0.98 -36.25
CA ILE A 4 16.42 -1.58 -34.90
C ILE A 4 15.00 -2.16 -34.81
N MET A 5 14.87 -3.48 -34.94
CA MET A 5 13.60 -4.14 -34.63
C MET A 5 13.32 -3.92 -33.15
N MET A 6 12.30 -3.12 -32.85
CA MET A 6 11.82 -2.96 -31.48
C MET A 6 11.09 -4.24 -31.09
N LEU A 7 11.75 -5.07 -30.29
CA LEU A 7 11.14 -6.24 -29.68
C LEU A 7 10.01 -5.80 -28.73
N ASN A 8 8.89 -6.53 -28.73
CA ASN A 8 7.85 -6.38 -27.72
C ASN A 8 8.28 -7.02 -26.38
N GLU A 9 7.53 -6.82 -25.29
CA GLU A 9 7.93 -7.30 -23.96
C GLU A 9 8.14 -8.82 -23.91
N ASN A 10 7.32 -9.60 -24.63
CA ASN A 10 7.45 -11.06 -24.70
C ASN A 10 8.67 -11.48 -25.52
N GLU A 11 8.97 -10.77 -26.61
CA GLU A 11 10.16 -11.01 -27.42
C GLU A 11 11.45 -10.65 -26.65
N TRP A 12 11.43 -9.60 -25.84
CA TRP A 12 12.52 -9.29 -24.92
C TRP A 12 12.67 -10.34 -23.83
N CYS A 13 11.57 -10.83 -23.24
CA CYS A 13 11.62 -11.95 -22.32
C CYS A 13 12.30 -13.16 -22.97
N GLN A 14 11.87 -13.56 -24.17
CA GLN A 14 12.46 -14.70 -24.87
C GLN A 14 13.94 -14.49 -25.23
N ALA A 15 14.31 -13.28 -25.68
CA ALA A 15 15.68 -12.95 -26.06
C ALA A 15 16.65 -12.93 -24.87
N MET A 16 16.21 -12.47 -23.70
CA MET A 16 17.06 -12.35 -22.51
C MET A 16 17.10 -13.63 -21.67
N PHE A 17 15.99 -14.37 -21.61
CA PHE A 17 15.79 -15.43 -20.63
C PHE A 17 15.64 -16.83 -21.22
N GLY A 18 15.52 -16.95 -22.54
CA GLY A 18 15.10 -18.21 -23.15
C GLY A 18 13.70 -18.61 -22.68
N ARG A 19 13.35 -19.90 -22.80
CA ARG A 19 11.99 -20.39 -22.44
C ARG A 19 11.82 -20.71 -20.95
N ASP A 20 12.88 -20.68 -20.14
CA ASP A 20 12.92 -21.31 -18.82
C ASP A 20 13.08 -20.35 -17.62
N SER A 21 13.16 -19.02 -17.81
CA SER A 21 13.17 -18.12 -16.64
C SER A 21 11.77 -17.72 -16.21
N HIS A 22 11.53 -17.81 -14.90
CA HIS A 22 10.33 -17.30 -14.24
C HIS A 22 10.30 -15.77 -14.10
N LYS A 23 11.33 -15.05 -14.56
CA LYS A 23 11.41 -13.59 -14.44
C LYS A 23 10.72 -12.90 -15.62
N SER A 24 9.98 -11.85 -15.30
CA SER A 24 9.37 -10.94 -16.25
C SER A 24 10.37 -9.91 -16.78
N PHE A 25 10.04 -9.33 -17.94
CA PHE A 25 10.80 -8.23 -18.54
C PHE A 25 10.99 -7.03 -17.59
N LYS A 26 9.98 -6.73 -16.76
CA LYS A 26 10.05 -5.60 -15.83
C LYS A 26 10.99 -5.89 -14.66
N GLU A 27 11.02 -7.13 -14.16
CA GLU A 27 11.95 -7.56 -13.10
C GLU A 27 13.40 -7.45 -13.57
N TYR A 28 13.68 -7.78 -14.84
CA TYR A 28 14.99 -7.53 -15.44
C TYR A 28 15.40 -6.06 -15.40
N ILE A 29 14.51 -5.18 -15.87
CA ILE A 29 14.74 -3.74 -15.90
C ILE A 29 15.01 -3.21 -14.49
N PHE A 30 14.27 -3.73 -13.51
CA PHE A 30 14.47 -3.41 -12.12
C PHE A 30 15.85 -3.88 -11.62
N GLU A 31 16.29 -5.09 -11.96
CA GLU A 31 17.63 -5.60 -11.62
C GLU A 31 18.75 -4.73 -12.21
N CYS A 32 18.70 -4.39 -13.51
CA CYS A 32 19.65 -3.47 -14.13
C CYS A 32 19.75 -2.14 -13.36
N TYR A 33 18.59 -1.58 -13.00
CA TYR A 33 18.54 -0.35 -12.22
C TYR A 33 19.18 -0.50 -10.83
N GLU A 34 18.88 -1.59 -10.11
CA GLU A 34 19.47 -1.89 -8.79
C GLU A 34 20.99 -2.15 -8.87
N PHE A 35 21.49 -2.69 -9.98
CA PHE A 35 22.93 -2.82 -10.25
C PHE A 35 23.62 -1.48 -10.58
N GLY A 36 22.85 -0.38 -10.70
CA GLY A 36 23.36 0.96 -10.92
C GLY A 36 23.33 1.42 -12.39
N ASP A 37 22.72 0.65 -13.30
CA ASP A 37 22.61 1.06 -14.69
C ASP A 37 21.78 2.34 -14.82
N PRO A 38 22.29 3.38 -15.49
CA PRO A 38 21.52 4.60 -15.69
C PRO A 38 20.27 4.33 -16.52
N VAL A 39 19.11 4.83 -16.08
CA VAL A 39 17.83 4.71 -16.80
C VAL A 39 17.92 5.16 -18.26
N LYS A 40 18.80 6.13 -18.57
CA LYS A 40 19.06 6.55 -19.95
C LYS A 40 19.60 5.40 -20.80
N GLU A 41 20.56 4.63 -20.30
CA GLU A 41 21.17 3.52 -21.03
C GLU A 41 20.20 2.34 -21.14
N ILE A 42 19.51 1.98 -20.05
CA ILE A 42 18.43 0.98 -20.07
C ILE A 42 17.41 1.34 -21.16
N SER A 43 16.93 2.59 -21.17
CA SER A 43 15.93 3.07 -22.13
C SER A 43 16.37 2.93 -23.59
N LYS A 44 17.66 3.18 -23.85
CA LYS A 44 18.26 3.07 -25.18
C LYS A 44 18.36 1.61 -25.63
N VAL A 45 18.80 0.72 -24.74
CA VAL A 45 18.93 -0.72 -25.02
C VAL A 45 17.58 -1.33 -25.36
N ILE A 46 16.55 -1.03 -24.57
CA ILE A 46 15.23 -1.64 -24.75
C ILE A 46 14.33 -0.90 -25.76
N GLY A 47 14.78 0.24 -26.29
CA GLY A 47 14.01 1.06 -27.23
C GLY A 47 12.73 1.67 -26.63
N LYS A 48 12.74 2.05 -25.35
CA LYS A 48 11.58 2.68 -24.66
C LYS A 48 11.92 4.08 -24.16
N SER A 49 10.91 4.87 -23.84
CA SER A 49 11.14 6.18 -23.21
C SER A 49 11.65 6.00 -21.77
N LYS A 50 12.44 6.97 -21.27
CA LYS A 50 12.87 6.99 -19.86
C LYS A 50 11.69 6.94 -18.88
N SER A 51 10.60 7.63 -19.20
CA SER A 51 9.38 7.61 -18.38
C SER A 51 8.76 6.21 -18.29
N THR A 52 8.80 5.45 -19.39
CA THR A 52 8.33 4.06 -19.41
C THR A 52 9.22 3.17 -18.54
N VAL A 53 10.54 3.36 -18.61
CA VAL A 53 11.49 2.61 -17.76
C VAL A 53 11.24 2.90 -16.28
N TYR A 54 11.11 4.17 -15.88
CA TYR A 54 10.79 4.53 -14.50
C TYR A 54 9.47 3.91 -14.03
N ARG A 55 8.44 3.87 -14.89
CA ARG A 55 7.19 3.20 -14.57
C ARG A 55 7.37 1.71 -14.32
N TYR A 56 8.14 1.00 -15.15
CA TYR A 56 8.41 -0.43 -14.93
C TYR A 56 9.17 -0.70 -13.63
N ILE A 57 10.20 0.10 -13.35
CA ILE A 57 10.96 0.04 -12.08
C ILE A 57 10.01 0.23 -10.90
N GLN A 58 9.14 1.23 -10.98
CA GLN A 58 8.16 1.54 -9.94
C GLN A 58 7.17 0.40 -9.72
N GLU A 59 6.62 -0.19 -10.79
CA GLU A 59 5.67 -1.30 -10.69
C GLU A 59 6.28 -2.51 -9.97
N VAL A 60 7.50 -2.91 -10.33
CA VAL A 60 8.18 -4.03 -9.67
C VAL A 60 8.49 -3.71 -8.22
N ARG A 61 9.03 -2.52 -7.97
CA ARG A 61 9.35 -2.06 -6.61
C ARG A 61 8.12 -2.04 -5.71
N ASP A 62 7.01 -1.50 -6.21
CA ASP A 62 5.75 -1.40 -5.47
C ASP A 62 5.23 -2.81 -5.14
N ASN A 63 5.27 -3.76 -6.09
CA ASN A 63 4.89 -5.16 -5.87
C ASN A 63 5.75 -5.88 -4.81
N VAL A 64 7.04 -5.56 -4.75
CA VAL A 64 7.95 -6.14 -3.74
C VAL A 64 7.74 -5.50 -2.37
N ARG A 65 7.63 -4.16 -2.31
CA ARG A 65 7.57 -3.42 -1.04
C ARG A 65 6.19 -3.48 -0.39
N TYR A 66 5.10 -3.48 -1.17
CA TYR A 66 3.75 -3.34 -0.62
C TYR A 66 3.35 -4.45 0.36
N PRO A 67 3.61 -5.75 0.11
CA PRO A 67 3.27 -6.80 1.06
C PRO A 67 3.93 -6.63 2.43
N ILE A 68 5.17 -6.12 2.46
CA ILE A 68 5.91 -5.84 3.70
C ILE A 68 5.28 -4.63 4.40
N LEU A 69 5.06 -3.54 3.66
CA LEU A 69 4.47 -2.31 4.18
C LEU A 69 3.04 -2.53 4.69
N LYS A 70 2.25 -3.36 4.01
CA LYS A 70 0.91 -3.78 4.45
C LYS A 70 0.95 -4.47 5.82
N ASN A 71 1.95 -5.31 6.07
CA ASN A 71 2.11 -5.95 7.39
C ASN A 71 2.55 -4.95 8.46
N GLU A 72 3.48 -4.04 8.14
CA GLU A 72 3.89 -2.94 9.03
C GLU A 72 2.68 -2.06 9.41
N MET A 73 1.84 -1.69 8.43
CA MET A 73 0.62 -0.92 8.63
C MET A 73 -0.39 -1.66 9.51
N LYS A 74 -0.60 -2.96 9.28
CA LYS A 74 -1.49 -3.79 10.13
C LYS A 74 -1.08 -3.78 11.59
N ILE A 75 0.22 -3.82 11.86
CA ILE A 75 0.77 -3.72 13.21
C ILE A 75 0.54 -2.31 13.76
N ALA A 76 0.84 -1.28 12.98
CA ALA A 76 0.67 0.11 13.38
C ALA A 76 -0.79 0.48 13.71
N LEU A 77 -1.77 -0.12 13.02
CA LEU A 77 -3.20 0.04 13.33
C LEU A 77 -3.60 -0.49 14.72
N GLN A 78 -2.77 -1.35 15.33
CA GLN A 78 -2.98 -1.79 16.72
C GLN A 78 -2.42 -0.81 17.76
N GLY A 79 -1.60 0.15 17.32
CA GLY A 79 -0.89 1.12 18.15
C GLY A 79 -0.97 2.53 17.55
N ASP A 80 0.18 3.19 17.40
CA ASP A 80 0.27 4.54 16.86
C ASP A 80 0.43 4.55 15.33
N PHE A 81 -0.71 4.47 14.62
CA PHE A 81 -0.73 4.52 13.17
C PHE A 81 -0.28 5.89 12.61
N ASN A 82 -0.64 6.99 13.28
CA ASN A 82 -0.31 8.32 12.77
C ASN A 82 1.20 8.57 12.83
N GLY A 83 1.82 8.29 13.98
CA GLY A 83 3.27 8.39 14.13
C GLY A 83 4.02 7.45 13.18
N PHE A 84 3.47 6.25 12.90
CA PHE A 84 4.03 5.37 11.88
C PHE A 84 4.05 6.03 10.49
N ILE A 85 2.91 6.58 10.02
CA ILE A 85 2.81 7.20 8.70
C ILE A 85 3.71 8.45 8.57
N GLU A 86 3.80 9.26 9.63
CA GLU A 86 4.64 10.47 9.64
C GLU A 86 6.13 10.16 9.47
N ASN A 87 6.58 9.02 10.01
CA ASN A 87 7.97 8.56 9.96
C ASN A 87 8.33 7.77 8.69
N LEU A 88 7.36 7.48 7.81
CA LEU A 88 7.63 6.78 6.56
C LEU A 88 8.50 7.60 5.60
N SER A 89 9.24 6.87 4.76
CA SER A 89 9.94 7.44 3.62
C SER A 89 8.93 8.06 2.65
N TYR A 90 9.36 9.07 1.88
CA TYR A 90 8.48 9.66 0.86
C TYR A 90 8.04 8.62 -0.18
N GLN A 91 8.89 7.63 -0.46
CA GLN A 91 8.59 6.56 -1.41
C GLN A 91 7.48 5.64 -0.91
N ASP A 92 7.53 5.23 0.38
CA ASP A 92 6.46 4.44 1.00
C ASP A 92 5.15 5.22 1.09
N ILE A 93 5.20 6.52 1.41
CA ILE A 93 4.01 7.39 1.39
C ILE A 93 3.39 7.45 -0.01
N CYS A 94 4.22 7.59 -1.05
CA CYS A 94 3.72 7.59 -2.41
C CYS A 94 3.15 6.23 -2.83
N LEU A 95 3.73 5.13 -2.34
CA LEU A 95 3.23 3.77 -2.55
C LEU A 95 1.83 3.60 -1.94
N ILE A 96 1.65 3.88 -0.66
CA ILE A 96 0.34 3.82 0.02
C ILE A 96 -0.67 4.70 -0.70
N ARG A 97 -0.28 5.94 -1.07
CA ARG A 97 -1.16 6.84 -1.80
C ARG A 97 -1.66 6.22 -3.11
N ARG A 98 -0.79 5.56 -3.88
CA ARG A 98 -1.18 4.91 -5.15
C ARG A 98 -2.10 3.74 -4.91
N GLU A 99 -1.74 2.86 -3.99
CA GLU A 99 -2.48 1.62 -3.72
C GLU A 99 -3.93 1.90 -3.29
N PHE A 100 -4.12 2.92 -2.45
CA PHE A 100 -5.45 3.32 -1.96
C PHE A 100 -6.10 4.44 -2.79
N GLY A 101 -5.54 4.82 -3.94
CA GLY A 101 -6.12 5.83 -4.84
C GLY A 101 -6.30 7.22 -4.19
N LEU A 102 -5.39 7.61 -3.28
CA LEU A 102 -5.53 8.83 -2.48
C LEU A 102 -5.00 10.08 -3.20
N SER A 103 -5.54 11.25 -2.84
CA SER A 103 -5.07 12.55 -3.34
C SER A 103 -3.80 13.04 -2.63
N GLY A 104 -3.10 14.00 -3.22
CA GLY A 104 -1.98 14.72 -2.59
C GLY A 104 -0.80 14.97 -3.53
N TYR A 105 -0.22 16.18 -3.43
CA TYR A 105 0.83 16.67 -4.34
C TYR A 105 2.21 16.63 -3.69
N ASP A 106 2.33 17.08 -2.44
CA ASP A 106 3.53 17.07 -1.61
C ASP A 106 3.50 15.94 -0.56
N LYS A 107 4.48 15.87 0.35
CA LYS A 107 4.54 14.82 1.39
C LYS A 107 3.46 15.00 2.45
N GLU A 108 3.24 16.23 2.91
CA GLU A 108 2.32 16.54 4.02
C GLU A 108 0.87 16.29 3.61
N THR A 109 0.47 16.72 2.42
CA THR A 109 -0.89 16.48 1.90
C THR A 109 -1.18 15.00 1.69
N LYS A 110 -0.18 14.21 1.28
CA LYS A 110 -0.30 12.74 1.19
C LYS A 110 -0.47 12.09 2.56
N ILE A 111 0.35 12.48 3.55
CA ILE A 111 0.22 11.99 4.93
C ILE A 111 -1.18 12.26 5.48
N LYS A 112 -1.67 13.50 5.34
CA LYS A 112 -3.03 13.88 5.78
C LYS A 112 -4.11 13.05 5.10
N ALA A 113 -3.98 12.80 3.79
CA ALA A 113 -4.93 11.97 3.06
C ALA A 113 -4.93 10.51 3.56
N ILE A 114 -3.75 9.94 3.80
CA ILE A 114 -3.59 8.57 4.34
C ILE A 114 -4.21 8.48 5.75
N ILE A 115 -3.82 9.36 6.68
CA ILE A 115 -4.35 9.35 8.05
C ILE A 115 -5.88 9.52 8.04
N LYS A 116 -6.40 10.42 7.20
CA LYS A 116 -7.85 10.62 7.07
C LYS A 116 -8.55 9.36 6.56
N TYR A 117 -8.01 8.70 5.53
CA TYR A 117 -8.58 7.46 4.99
C TYR A 117 -8.56 6.33 6.01
N PHE A 118 -7.45 6.18 6.75
CA PHE A 118 -7.27 5.09 7.71
C PHE A 118 -7.93 5.34 9.08
N LYS A 119 -8.43 6.54 9.38
CA LYS A 119 -8.94 6.94 10.69
C LYS A 119 -9.92 5.92 11.30
N ASP A 120 -10.96 5.57 10.56
CA ASP A 120 -12.02 4.68 11.03
C ASP A 120 -11.51 3.23 11.16
N PHE A 121 -10.64 2.81 10.24
CA PHE A 121 -9.97 1.51 10.29
C PHE A 121 -9.05 1.38 11.51
N SER A 122 -8.35 2.45 11.91
CA SER A 122 -7.54 2.52 13.13
C SER A 122 -8.37 2.36 14.41
N ILE A 123 -9.57 2.94 14.46
CA ILE A 123 -10.47 2.84 15.63
C ILE A 123 -10.89 1.39 15.89
N LEU A 124 -11.24 0.66 14.82
CA LEU A 124 -11.56 -0.76 14.89
C LEU A 124 -10.34 -1.68 14.83
N ARG A 125 -9.15 -1.14 14.58
CA ARG A 125 -7.88 -1.85 14.43
C ARG A 125 -7.94 -2.94 13.35
N ILE A 126 -8.54 -2.60 12.21
CA ILE A 126 -8.69 -3.50 11.05
C ILE A 126 -8.03 -2.89 9.83
N PHE A 127 -7.61 -3.71 8.89
CA PHE A 127 -7.07 -3.25 7.61
C PHE A 127 -8.19 -3.15 6.55
N PRO A 128 -8.18 -2.13 5.67
CA PRO A 128 -9.26 -1.88 4.69
C PRO A 128 -9.39 -2.95 3.59
N GLU A 129 -8.30 -3.65 3.24
CA GLU A 129 -8.36 -4.69 2.20
C GLU A 129 -9.03 -5.98 2.67
N ASP A 130 -9.72 -6.65 1.75
CA ASP A 130 -10.44 -7.91 1.96
C ASP A 130 -11.43 -7.85 3.14
N LEU A 131 -12.00 -6.66 3.40
CA LEU A 131 -12.99 -6.47 4.44
C LEU A 131 -14.30 -7.15 4.10
N THR A 132 -14.83 -7.87 5.08
CA THR A 132 -16.18 -8.43 5.02
C THR A 132 -16.97 -7.94 6.21
N LYS A 133 -18.30 -7.92 6.07
CA LYS A 133 -19.22 -7.61 7.18
C LYS A 133 -18.94 -8.46 8.43
N LEU A 134 -18.51 -9.71 8.24
CA LEU A 134 -18.12 -10.59 9.35
C LEU A 134 -16.86 -10.10 10.05
N LYS A 135 -15.80 -9.76 9.31
CA LYS A 135 -14.55 -9.22 9.89
C LYS A 135 -14.80 -7.94 10.67
N ILE A 136 -15.61 -7.03 10.12
CA ILE A 136 -16.00 -5.77 10.79
C ILE A 136 -16.74 -6.07 12.09
N LYS A 137 -17.74 -6.98 12.07
CA LYS A 137 -18.47 -7.39 13.28
C LYS A 137 -17.58 -8.00 14.35
N LEU A 138 -16.64 -8.86 13.95
CA LEU A 138 -15.70 -9.50 14.88
C LEU A 138 -14.77 -8.47 15.53
N ALA A 139 -14.22 -7.55 14.74
CA ALA A 139 -13.36 -6.48 15.24
C ALA A 139 -14.12 -5.53 16.18
N PHE A 140 -15.35 -5.15 15.82
CA PHE A 140 -16.21 -4.37 16.70
C PHE A 140 -16.43 -5.08 18.04
N ARG A 141 -16.77 -6.38 18.06
CA ARG A 141 -16.96 -7.11 19.32
C ARG A 141 -15.71 -7.11 20.20
N GLN A 142 -14.53 -7.31 19.60
CA GLN A 142 -13.26 -7.28 20.33
C GLN A 142 -13.00 -5.89 20.93
N ARG A 143 -13.16 -4.82 20.14
CA ARG A 143 -12.95 -3.45 20.59
C ARG A 143 -13.99 -3.03 21.62
N ALA A 144 -15.27 -3.27 21.36
CA ALA A 144 -16.37 -3.06 22.28
C ALA A 144 -16.08 -3.66 23.65
N LYS A 145 -15.63 -4.92 23.73
CA LYS A 145 -15.27 -5.56 25.01
C LYS A 145 -14.17 -4.79 25.76
N SER A 146 -13.18 -4.26 25.05
CA SER A 146 -12.08 -3.49 25.66
C SER A 146 -12.45 -2.06 26.05
N THR A 147 -13.46 -1.46 25.41
CA THR A 147 -13.82 -0.04 25.60
C THR A 147 -15.12 0.17 26.35
N HIS A 148 -15.94 -0.87 26.52
CA HIS A 148 -17.24 -0.77 27.19
C HIS A 148 -17.06 -0.50 28.69
N PRO A 149 -17.71 0.55 29.25
CA PRO A 149 -17.51 0.96 30.64
C PRO A 149 -17.89 -0.13 31.65
N ASP A 150 -18.96 -0.90 31.38
CA ASP A 150 -19.38 -2.00 32.28
C ASP A 150 -18.49 -3.24 32.20
N LEU A 151 -17.90 -3.52 31.03
CA LEU A 151 -17.09 -4.73 30.81
C LEU A 151 -15.61 -4.50 31.13
N ASN A 152 -15.15 -3.26 30.99
CA ASN A 152 -13.81 -2.83 31.35
C ASN A 152 -13.84 -1.67 32.34
N LYS A 153 -13.61 -1.97 33.61
CA LYS A 153 -13.61 -0.97 34.70
C LYS A 153 -12.49 0.07 34.61
N THR A 154 -11.47 -0.16 33.77
CA THR A 154 -10.42 0.83 33.49
C THR A 154 -10.79 1.76 32.35
N ALA A 155 -11.86 1.46 31.60
CA ALA A 155 -12.35 2.32 30.54
C ALA A 155 -13.05 3.57 31.11
N ASP A 156 -13.09 4.62 30.29
CA ASP A 156 -13.79 5.86 30.62
C ASP A 156 -15.25 5.57 30.98
N LYS A 157 -15.67 6.03 32.18
CA LYS A 157 -17.03 5.84 32.68
C LYS A 157 -18.09 6.49 31.79
N PHE A 158 -17.72 7.54 31.06
CA PHE A 158 -18.62 8.20 30.10
C PHE A 158 -18.73 7.44 28.77
N GLY A 159 -17.91 6.40 28.57
CA GLY A 159 -17.99 5.51 27.41
C GLY A 159 -17.63 6.17 26.08
N LYS A 160 -16.88 7.29 26.07
CA LYS A 160 -16.59 8.04 24.84
C LYS A 160 -15.90 7.19 23.77
N GLU A 161 -14.91 6.39 24.18
CA GLU A 161 -14.21 5.48 23.25
C GLU A 161 -15.15 4.39 22.71
N PHE A 162 -16.06 3.88 23.55
CA PHE A 162 -17.06 2.91 23.11
C PHE A 162 -18.05 3.52 22.11
N GLN A 163 -18.52 4.74 22.36
CA GLN A 163 -19.41 5.47 21.44
C GLN A 163 -18.75 5.66 20.06
N GLU A 164 -17.47 6.04 20.04
CA GLU A 164 -16.71 6.20 18.80
C GLU A 164 -16.53 4.87 18.05
N VAL A 165 -16.19 3.79 18.78
CA VAL A 165 -16.12 2.43 18.21
C VAL A 165 -17.46 1.99 17.61
N TYR A 166 -18.58 2.31 18.26
CA TYR A 166 -19.92 2.00 17.77
C TYR A 166 -20.31 2.84 16.54
N ARG A 167 -19.98 4.13 16.54
CA ARG A 167 -20.17 5.03 15.38
C ARG A 167 -19.47 4.47 14.15
N VAL A 168 -18.18 4.19 14.28
CA VAL A 168 -17.36 3.64 13.18
C VAL A 168 -17.88 2.29 12.70
N TYR A 169 -18.24 1.40 13.63
CA TYR A 169 -18.85 0.12 13.26
C TYR A 169 -20.09 0.29 12.38
N THR A 170 -20.97 1.23 12.75
CA THR A 170 -22.20 1.50 12.03
C THR A 170 -21.92 2.01 10.62
N GLU A 171 -20.98 2.96 10.48
CA GLU A 171 -20.58 3.52 9.18
C GLU A 171 -19.92 2.49 8.27
N LEU A 172 -18.93 1.72 8.78
CA LEU A 172 -18.25 0.71 7.97
C LEU A 172 -19.20 -0.42 7.57
N VAL A 173 -20.14 -0.82 8.42
CA VAL A 173 -21.15 -1.80 8.00
C VAL A 173 -22.02 -1.24 6.88
N GLN A 174 -22.40 0.04 6.89
CA GLN A 174 -23.20 0.63 5.80
C GLN A 174 -22.45 0.67 4.47
N ILE A 175 -21.14 0.96 4.49
CA ILE A 175 -20.31 1.05 3.28
C ILE A 175 -20.06 -0.34 2.67
N TYR A 176 -19.86 -1.37 3.51
CA TYR A 176 -19.47 -2.72 3.10
C TYR A 176 -20.63 -3.74 3.17
N VAL A 177 -21.88 -3.28 2.97
CA VAL A 177 -23.11 -4.10 2.90
C VAL A 177 -23.52 -4.43 1.48
#